data_AF-A0A7W3PMI8-F1
#
_entry.id   AF-A0A7W3PMI8-F1
#
_cell.length_a   1.000
_cell.length_b   1.000
_cell.length_c   1.000
_cell.angle_alpha   90.00
_cell.angle_beta   90.00
_cell.angle_gamma   90.00
#
_symmetry.space_group_name_H-M   'P 1'
#
loop_
_entity.id
_entity.type
_entity.pdbx_description
1 polymer ?
#
loop_
_entity_poly.entity_id
_entity_poly.type
_entity_poly.pdbx_seq_one_letter_code
_entity_poly.pdbx_strand_id
1 'polypeptide(L)' 'MTANAPDAMRSALLDLTPLGHMGAARDVASVVTFLMSDASAYISGAEIPVDGGFTSSAGVKVMSDRIKRG' A
#
# COMPACT_ATOMS: atom_id res chain seq x y z
N MET A 1 -9.89 8.58 9.03
CA MET A 1 -9.55 9.67 8.10
C MET A 1 -10.04 9.40 6.68
N THR A 2 -9.79 8.22 6.09
CA THR A 2 -10.21 7.91 4.69
C THR A 2 -11.62 7.31 4.54
N ALA A 3 -12.29 6.95 5.64
CA ALA A 3 -13.61 6.33 5.61
C ALA A 3 -14.69 7.18 4.91
N ASN A 4 -14.53 8.51 4.91
CA ASN A 4 -15.44 9.47 4.27
C ASN A 4 -14.79 10.12 3.03
N ALA A 5 -13.75 9.52 2.45
CA ALA A 5 -13.15 10.04 1.24
C ALA A 5 -14.17 10.01 0.09
N PRO A 6 -14.25 11.06 -0.75
CA PRO A 6 -15.08 11.03 -1.95
C PRO A 6 -14.76 9.83 -2.83
N ASP A 7 -15.77 9.22 -3.46
CA ASP A 7 -15.57 8.01 -4.28
C ASP A 7 -14.52 8.20 -5.38
N ALA A 8 -14.47 9.38 -6.00
CA ALA A 8 -13.45 9.72 -6.98
C ALA A 8 -12.02 9.61 -6.43
N MET A 9 -11.81 10.04 -5.18
CA MET A 9 -10.51 9.92 -4.51
C MET A 9 -10.18 8.46 -4.20
N ARG A 10 -11.17 7.69 -3.75
CA ARG A 10 -11.01 6.26 -3.45
C ARG A 10 -10.65 5.46 -4.71
N SER A 11 -11.34 5.71 -5.81
CA SER A 11 -11.04 5.08 -7.11
C SER A 11 -9.67 5.46 -7.63
N ALA A 12 -9.28 6.74 -7.54
CA ALA A 12 -7.95 7.18 -7.96
C ALA A 12 -6.83 6.51 -7.15
N LEU A 13 -7.02 6.33 -5.83
CA LEU A 13 -6.06 5.61 -4.99
C LEU A 13 -5.97 4.13 -5.38
N LEU A 14 -7.09 3.46 -5.61
CA LEU A 14 -7.13 2.07 -6.08
C LEU A 14 -6.43 1.90 -7.43
N ASP A 15 -6.62 2.83 -8.35
CA ASP A 15 -5.95 2.82 -9.66
C ASP A 15 -4.44 2.93 -9.56
N LEU A 16 -3.93 3.50 -8.47
CA LEU A 16 -2.51 3.67 -8.19
C LEU A 16 -1.93 2.59 -7.28
N THR A 17 -2.74 1.75 -6.63
CA THR A 17 -2.27 0.69 -5.71
C THR A 17 -2.08 -0.64 -6.45
N PRO A 18 -0.85 -1.16 -6.60
CA PRO A 18 -0.57 -2.44 -7.26
C PRO A 18 -1.36 -3.64 -6.74
N LEU A 19 -1.56 -3.76 -5.43
CA LEU A 19 -2.34 -4.84 -4.84
C LEU A 19 -3.85 -4.77 -5.16
N GLY A 20 -4.33 -3.67 -5.76
CA GLY A 20 -5.71 -3.56 -6.25
C GLY A 20 -6.78 -3.44 -5.17
N HIS A 21 -6.39 -3.25 -3.91
CA HIS A 21 -7.31 -3.00 -2.82
C HIS A 21 -6.77 -1.93 -1.86
N MET A 22 -7.68 -1.28 -1.13
CA MET A 22 -7.30 -0.38 -0.05
C MET A 22 -6.73 -1.17 1.12
N GLY A 23 -5.68 -0.65 1.73
CA GLY A 23 -5.20 -1.15 3.01
C GLY A 23 -6.21 -0.91 4.13
N ALA A 24 -6.15 -1.75 5.15
CA ALA A 24 -6.90 -1.64 6.38
C ALA A 24 -5.95 -1.43 7.57
N ALA A 25 -6.49 -0.95 8.70
CA ALA A 25 -5.69 -0.75 9.92
C ALA A 25 -4.95 -2.02 10.37
N ARG A 26 -5.54 -3.20 10.13
CA ARG A 26 -4.92 -4.48 10.45
C ARG A 26 -3.61 -4.73 9.68
N ASP A 27 -3.47 -4.22 8.46
CA ASP A 27 -2.27 -4.47 7.64
C ASP A 27 -1.05 -3.78 8.26
N VAL A 28 -1.23 -2.54 8.76
CA VAL A 28 -0.21 -1.82 9.54
C VAL A 28 0.02 -2.49 10.89
N ALA A 29 -1.05 -2.88 11.59
CA ALA A 29 -0.94 -3.51 12.90
C ALA A 29 -0.14 -4.83 12.85
N SER A 30 -0.31 -5.62 11.80
CA SER A 30 0.46 -6.86 11.59
C SER A 30 1.95 -6.59 11.42
N VAL A 31 2.34 -5.58 10.63
CA VAL A 31 3.76 -5.21 10.46
C VAL A 31 4.35 -4.67 11.77
N VAL A 32 3.61 -3.82 12.49
CA VAL A 32 4.06 -3.34 13.81
C VAL A 32 4.22 -4.49 14.79
N THR A 33 3.29 -5.45 14.81
CA THR A 33 3.36 -6.64 15.68
C THR A 33 4.62 -7.45 15.37
N PHE A 34 4.94 -7.65 14.09
CA PHE A 34 6.19 -8.29 13.68
C PHE A 34 7.41 -7.51 14.18
N LEU A 35 7.43 -6.18 13.99
CA LEU A 35 8.55 -5.32 14.39
C LEU A 35 8.78 -5.23 15.91
N MET A 36 7.75 -5.53 16.71
CA MET A 36 7.84 -5.60 18.17
C MET A 36 8.22 -6.99 18.69
N SER A 37 8.35 -7.98 17.80
CA SER A 37 8.69 -9.36 18.17
C SER A 37 10.20 -9.61 18.10
N ASP A 38 10.65 -10.70 18.74
CA ASP A 38 12.05 -11.13 18.65
C ASP A 38 12.49 -11.48 17.21
N ALA A 39 11.53 -11.78 16.31
CA ALA A 39 11.81 -12.10 14.92
C ALA A 39 12.42 -10.93 14.12
N SER A 40 12.29 -9.69 14.62
CA SER A 40 12.85 -8.49 14.00
C SER A 40 14.04 -7.91 14.78
N ALA A 41 14.66 -8.66 15.69
CA ALA A 41 15.68 -8.16 16.62
C ALA A 41 16.89 -7.43 15.98
N TYR A 42 17.15 -7.65 14.69
CA TYR A 42 18.25 -7.00 13.96
C TYR A 42 17.80 -5.98 12.91
N ILE A 43 16.50 -5.62 12.91
CA ILE A 43 15.93 -4.60 12.03
C ILE A 43 15.85 -3.29 12.81
N SER A 44 16.64 -2.29 12.41
CA SER A 44 16.63 -0.96 13.01
C SER A 44 16.97 0.11 11.96
N GLY A 45 16.42 1.31 12.11
CA GLY A 45 16.65 2.44 11.21
C GLY A 45 16.03 2.32 9.81
N ALA A 46 15.17 1.32 9.59
CA ALA A 46 14.52 1.09 8.29
C ALA A 46 13.11 1.69 8.24
N GLU A 47 12.76 2.28 7.09
CA GLU A 47 11.39 2.61 6.73
C GLU A 47 10.75 1.45 5.97
N ILE A 48 9.59 0.97 6.43
CA ILE A 48 8.86 -0.14 5.80
C ILE A 48 7.50 0.39 5.33
N PRO A 49 7.33 0.64 4.01
CA PRO A 49 6.04 1.03 3.46
C PRO A 49 5.00 -0.07 3.60
N VAL A 50 3.82 0.28 4.12
CA VAL A 50 2.65 -0.60 4.21
C VAL A 50 1.49 0.01 3.42
N ASP A 51 1.66 0.04 2.10
CA ASP A 51 0.82 0.86 1.20
C ASP A 51 0.35 0.12 -0.06
N GLY A 52 0.52 -1.21 -0.09
CA GLY A 52 0.17 -2.04 -1.24
C GLY A 52 0.99 -1.78 -2.50
N GLY A 53 2.19 -1.21 -2.37
CA GLY A 53 3.11 -0.92 -3.47
C GLY A 53 2.91 0.45 -4.10
N PHE A 54 2.10 1.32 -3.49
CA PHE A 54 1.82 2.65 -4.01
C PHE A 54 3.10 3.48 -4.17
N THR A 55 3.94 3.56 -3.15
CA THR A 55 5.15 4.40 -3.17
C THR A 55 6.18 3.93 -4.20
N SER A 56 6.31 2.61 -4.43
CA SER A 56 7.34 2.07 -5.31
C SER A 56 6.89 1.84 -6.75
N SER A 57 5.59 1.63 -6.99
CA SER A 57 5.10 1.04 -8.25
C SER A 57 3.83 1.68 -8.82
N ALA A 58 3.30 2.76 -8.23
CA ALA A 58 2.08 3.40 -8.74
C ALA A 58 2.17 3.77 -10.24
N GLY A 59 3.28 4.38 -10.68
CA GLY A 59 3.48 4.74 -12.08
C GLY A 59 3.57 3.53 -13.02
N VAL A 60 4.22 2.44 -12.56
CA VAL A 60 4.38 1.20 -13.34
C VAL A 60 3.03 0.52 -13.54
N LYS A 61 2.20 0.46 -12.49
CA LYS A 61 0.83 -0.07 -12.57
C LYS A 61 0.02 0.68 -13.61
N VAL A 62 0.01 2.02 -13.55
CA VAL A 62 -0.77 2.85 -14.49
C VAL A 62 -0.37 2.59 -15.93
N MET A 63 0.93 2.46 -16.22
CA MET A 63 1.40 2.19 -17.57
C MET A 63 0.99 0.78 -18.04
N SER A 64 1.17 -0.23 -17.19
CA SER A 64 0.79 -1.63 -17.49
C SER A 64 -0.71 -1.75 -17.79
N ASP A 65 -1.54 -1.09 -16.98
CA ASP A 65 -2.99 -1.09 -17.14
C ASP A 65 -3.44 -0.38 -18.43
N ARG A 66 -2.68 0.62 -18.91
CA ARG A 66 -2.97 1.28 -20.20
C ARG A 66 -2.59 0.40 -21.39
N ILE A 67 -1.43 -0.27 -21.32
CA ILE A 67 -0.99 -1.20 -22.38
C ILE A 67 -1.99 -2.34 -22.57
N LYS A 68 -2.54 -2.89 -21.49
CA LYS A 68 -3.52 -3.99 -21.56
C LYS A 68 -4.89 -3.59 -22.12
N ARG A 69 -5.21 -2.30 -22.17
CA ARG A 69 -6.51 -1.77 -22.62
C ARG A 69 -6.47 -1.25 -24.06
N GLY A 70 -5.28 -1.12 -24.66
CA GLY A 70 -5.09 -0.80 -26.07
C GLY A 70 -4.90 -2.05 -26.90
#